data_AF-A0A5B2VXA0-F1
#
_entry.id   AF-A0A5B2VXA0-F1
#
_cell.length_a   1.000
_cell.length_b   1.000
_cell.length_c   1.000
_cell.angle_alpha   90.00
_cell.angle_beta   90.00
_cell.angle_gamma   90.00
#
_symmetry.space_group_name_H-M   'P 1'
#
loop_
_entity.id
_entity.type
_entity.pdbx_description
1 polymer ?
#
loop_
_entity_poly.entity_id
_entity_poly.type
_entity_poly.pdbx_seq_one_letter_code
_entity_poly.pdbx_strand_id
1 'polypeptide(L)'
;MQVLNKQERTTAFLWFLLFFVVTVGLFVIAVFFNFQVPVRENVVLRKELNTFRKEQAFQADFSQNLDKVKANLDSINMPSQNAVYMDQQIGKTLSNMHDAIPRDVVTHYGLYDNFVQMGLSLQQSKQQLRGLQDAQRTIAELKEKVQDLTSQLDRAESQSEYYKRLSGSTPGR
;
A
#
# COMPACT_ATOMS: atom_id res chain seq x y z
N MET A 1 -93.98 24.23 -5.46
CA MET A 1 -93.56 22.95 -4.85
C MET A 1 -92.32 23.20 -4.01
N GLN A 2 -92.45 23.27 -2.68
CA GLN A 2 -91.27 23.26 -1.81
C GLN A 2 -90.71 21.85 -1.80
N VAL A 3 -89.43 21.71 -2.15
CA VAL A 3 -88.74 20.42 -2.16
C VAL A 3 -88.71 19.86 -0.74
N LEU A 4 -89.59 18.91 -0.48
CA LEU A 4 -89.56 18.01 0.65
C LEU A 4 -88.21 17.27 0.53
N ASN A 5 -87.35 17.37 1.54
CA ASN A 5 -86.01 16.77 1.63
C ASN A 5 -84.77 17.65 1.31
N LYS A 6 -84.74 18.91 1.82
CA LYS A 6 -83.53 19.76 1.81
C LYS A 6 -82.41 19.26 2.74
N GLN A 7 -82.75 18.69 3.91
CA GLN A 7 -81.76 18.28 4.91
C GLN A 7 -80.95 17.06 4.47
N GLU A 8 -81.57 16.03 3.88
CA GLU A 8 -80.80 14.87 3.41
C GLU A 8 -79.88 15.22 2.23
N ARG A 9 -80.30 16.16 1.37
CA ARG A 9 -79.44 16.68 0.29
C ARG A 9 -78.20 17.39 0.81
N THR A 10 -78.34 18.22 1.86
CA THR A 10 -77.19 18.91 2.46
C THR A 10 -76.26 17.93 3.19
N THR A 11 -76.82 16.94 3.88
CA THR A 11 -76.03 15.90 4.57
C THR A 11 -75.27 15.03 3.57
N ALA A 12 -75.92 14.56 2.51
CA ALA A 12 -75.26 13.79 1.45
C ALA A 12 -74.17 14.60 0.74
N PHE A 13 -74.40 15.91 0.51
CA PHE A 13 -73.39 16.80 -0.05
C PHE A 13 -72.19 17.01 0.90
N LEU A 14 -72.43 17.15 2.21
CA LEU A 14 -71.37 17.25 3.22
C LEU A 14 -70.53 15.98 3.30
N TRP A 15 -71.16 14.80 3.27
CA TRP A 15 -70.45 13.53 3.19
C TRP A 15 -69.63 13.41 1.91
N PHE A 16 -70.21 13.77 0.76
CA PHE A 16 -69.49 13.81 -0.52
C PHE A 16 -68.28 14.74 -0.46
N LEU A 17 -68.46 15.97 0.05
CA LEU A 17 -67.39 16.95 0.17
C LEU A 17 -66.27 16.45 1.10
N LEU A 18 -66.64 15.82 2.22
CA LEU A 18 -65.69 15.22 3.15
C LEU A 18 -64.88 14.11 2.47
N PHE A 19 -65.55 13.15 1.83
CA PHE A 19 -64.85 12.07 1.11
C PHE A 19 -64.00 12.60 -0.04
N PHE A 20 -64.46 13.61 -0.76
CA PHE A 20 -63.68 14.28 -1.80
C PHE A 20 -62.41 14.92 -1.25
N VAL A 21 -62.49 15.68 -0.16
CA VAL A 21 -61.32 16.31 0.45
C VAL A 21 -60.34 15.27 0.99
N VAL A 22 -60.84 14.20 1.64
CA VAL A 22 -60.00 13.12 2.18
C VAL A 22 -59.28 12.38 1.05
N THR A 23 -59.99 12.02 -0.02
CA THR A 23 -59.39 11.30 -1.16
C THR A 23 -58.38 12.16 -1.90
N VAL A 24 -58.70 13.42 -2.20
CA VAL A 24 -57.75 14.36 -2.83
C VAL A 24 -56.54 14.59 -1.92
N GLY A 25 -56.74 14.73 -0.62
CA GLY A 25 -55.65 14.85 0.36
C GLY A 25 -54.73 13.64 0.35
N LEU A 26 -55.28 12.43 0.35
CA LEU A 26 -54.51 11.18 0.21
C LEU A 26 -53.71 11.13 -1.10
N PHE A 27 -54.31 11.53 -2.23
CA PHE A 27 -53.61 11.61 -3.50
C PHE A 27 -52.45 12.61 -3.47
N VAL A 28 -52.65 13.81 -2.92
CA VAL A 28 -51.59 14.83 -2.82
C VAL A 28 -50.45 14.33 -1.93
N ILE A 29 -50.75 13.72 -0.78
CA ILE A 29 -49.74 13.15 0.12
C ILE A 29 -48.96 12.02 -0.57
N ALA A 30 -49.66 11.11 -1.25
CA ALA A 30 -49.03 10.00 -1.97
C ALA A 30 -48.09 10.50 -3.07
N VAL A 31 -48.53 11.49 -3.85
CA VAL A 31 -47.69 12.11 -4.89
C VAL A 31 -46.50 12.84 -4.26
N PHE A 32 -46.71 13.61 -3.19
CA PHE A 32 -45.65 14.33 -2.50
C PHE A 32 -44.54 13.39 -1.99
N PHE A 33 -44.90 12.29 -1.33
CA PHE A 33 -43.93 11.29 -0.90
C PHE A 33 -43.25 10.59 -2.08
N ASN A 34 -43.99 10.31 -3.16
CA ASN A 34 -43.43 9.71 -4.37
C ASN A 34 -42.38 10.60 -5.05
N PHE A 35 -42.47 11.93 -4.95
CA PHE A 35 -41.45 12.85 -5.49
C PHE A 35 -40.30 13.13 -4.52
N GLN A 36 -40.55 13.16 -3.20
CA GLN A 36 -39.51 13.48 -2.22
C GLN A 36 -38.50 12.34 -2.01
N VAL A 37 -38.95 11.08 -2.10
CA VAL A 37 -38.09 9.89 -1.97
C VAL A 37 -37.01 9.85 -3.08
N PRO A 38 -37.33 9.98 -4.38
CA PRO A 38 -36.36 10.06 -5.46
C PRO A 38 -35.31 11.16 -5.29
N VAL A 39 -35.69 12.32 -4.73
CA VAL A 39 -34.74 13.42 -4.52
C VAL A 39 -33.70 13.05 -3.46
N ARG A 40 -34.13 12.46 -2.34
CA ARG A 40 -33.20 12.01 -1.28
C ARG A 40 -32.31 10.89 -1.75
N GLU A 41 -32.86 9.89 -2.44
CA GLU A 41 -32.10 8.80 -3.04
C GLU A 41 -31.06 9.33 -4.03
N ASN A 42 -31.42 10.28 -4.89
CA ASN A 42 -30.48 10.89 -5.84
C ASN A 42 -29.32 11.62 -5.12
N VAL A 43 -29.60 12.31 -4.02
CA VAL A 43 -28.55 12.97 -3.21
C VAL A 43 -27.60 11.94 -2.58
N VAL A 44 -28.12 10.86 -2.02
CA VAL A 44 -27.31 9.78 -1.44
C VAL A 44 -26.48 9.10 -2.53
N LEU A 45 -27.09 8.73 -3.65
CA LEU A 45 -26.40 8.12 -4.80
C LEU A 45 -25.30 9.01 -5.37
N ARG A 46 -25.54 10.33 -5.48
CA ARG A 46 -24.51 11.29 -5.90
C ARG A 46 -23.34 11.36 -4.91
N LYS A 47 -23.63 11.29 -3.60
CA LYS A 47 -22.60 11.29 -2.57
C LYS A 47 -21.75 10.02 -2.66
N GLU A 48 -22.39 8.85 -2.75
CA GLU A 48 -21.71 7.56 -2.92
C GLU A 48 -20.88 7.53 -4.20
N LEU A 49 -21.43 7.99 -5.32
CA LEU A 49 -20.71 8.08 -6.60
C LEU A 49 -19.47 8.98 -6.49
N ASN A 50 -19.57 10.10 -5.77
CA ASN A 50 -18.43 10.99 -5.57
C ASN A 50 -17.36 10.34 -4.69
N THR A 51 -17.73 9.64 -3.62
CA THR A 51 -16.78 8.87 -2.80
C THR A 51 -16.09 7.79 -3.65
N PHE A 52 -16.87 7.03 -4.41
CA PHE A 52 -16.36 5.99 -5.30
C PHE A 52 -15.37 6.55 -6.33
N ARG A 53 -15.69 7.68 -6.97
CA ARG A 53 -14.78 8.33 -7.93
C ARG A 53 -13.48 8.79 -7.28
N LYS A 54 -13.54 9.33 -6.06
CA LYS A 54 -12.35 9.73 -5.31
C LYS A 54 -11.50 8.51 -4.94
N GLU A 55 -12.13 7.43 -4.49
CA GLU A 55 -11.43 6.18 -4.20
C GLU A 55 -10.78 5.59 -5.47
N GLN A 56 -11.47 5.60 -6.60
CA GLN A 56 -10.93 5.13 -7.88
C GLN A 56 -9.73 5.96 -8.35
N ALA A 57 -9.79 7.29 -8.23
CA ALA A 57 -8.68 8.16 -8.56
C ALA A 57 -7.46 7.87 -7.66
N PHE A 58 -7.70 7.74 -6.34
CA PHE A 58 -6.66 7.37 -5.39
C PHE A 58 -6.05 6.00 -5.72
N GLN A 59 -6.87 5.00 -6.06
CA GLN A 59 -6.39 3.66 -6.46
C GLN A 59 -5.45 3.71 -7.66
N ALA A 60 -5.78 4.52 -8.68
CA ALA A 60 -4.95 4.67 -9.86
C ALA A 60 -3.58 5.28 -9.51
N ASP A 61 -3.56 6.36 -8.72
CA ASP A 61 -2.34 7.01 -8.28
C ASP A 61 -1.50 6.09 -7.37
N PHE A 62 -2.16 5.38 -6.46
CA PHE A 62 -1.53 4.40 -5.58
C PHE A 62 -0.87 3.27 -6.37
N SER A 63 -1.58 2.71 -7.35
CA SER A 63 -1.05 1.66 -8.23
C SER A 63 0.17 2.15 -9.01
N GLN A 64 0.12 3.36 -9.58
CA GLN A 64 1.25 3.91 -10.33
C GLN A 64 2.48 4.09 -9.44
N ASN A 65 2.29 4.51 -8.20
CA ASN A 65 3.40 4.67 -7.25
C ASN A 65 3.94 3.31 -6.78
N LEU A 66 3.08 2.30 -6.61
CA LEU A 66 3.53 0.92 -6.34
C LEU A 66 4.39 0.38 -7.50
N ASP A 67 4.00 0.61 -8.75
CA ASP A 67 4.79 0.17 -9.91
C ASP A 67 6.17 0.81 -9.94
N LYS A 68 6.27 2.10 -9.58
CA LYS A 68 7.57 2.79 -9.45
C LYS A 68 8.41 2.19 -8.33
N VAL A 69 7.82 1.92 -7.16
CA VAL A 69 8.51 1.26 -6.04
C VAL A 69 9.02 -0.10 -6.46
N LYS A 70 8.19 -0.91 -7.13
CA LYS A 70 8.57 -2.23 -7.65
C LYS A 70 9.74 -2.12 -8.62
N ALA A 71 9.65 -1.24 -9.61
CA ALA A 71 10.71 -1.04 -10.60
C ALA A 71 12.05 -0.66 -9.93
N ASN A 72 12.01 0.25 -8.94
CA ASN A 72 13.20 0.63 -8.19
C ASN A 72 13.75 -0.52 -7.33
N LEU A 73 12.87 -1.31 -6.68
CA LEU A 73 13.26 -2.50 -5.92
C LEU A 73 13.88 -3.58 -6.81
N ASP A 74 13.43 -3.71 -8.06
CA ASP A 74 13.99 -4.64 -9.03
C ASP A 74 15.37 -4.18 -9.52
N SER A 75 15.57 -2.87 -9.71
CA SER A 75 16.84 -2.30 -10.20
C SER A 75 17.91 -2.08 -9.12
N ILE A 76 17.55 -2.03 -7.84
CA ILE A 76 18.46 -1.60 -6.76
C ILE A 76 19.76 -2.43 -6.62
N ASN A 77 19.73 -3.70 -7.02
CA ASN A 77 20.89 -4.60 -6.94
C ASN A 77 21.63 -4.74 -8.28
N MET A 78 21.24 -3.97 -9.31
CA MET A 78 21.95 -4.01 -10.59
C MET A 78 23.34 -3.38 -10.48
N PRO A 79 24.34 -3.90 -11.22
CA PRO A 79 25.62 -3.23 -11.36
C PRO A 79 25.42 -1.79 -11.86
N SER A 80 26.28 -0.86 -11.45
CA SER A 80 26.26 0.57 -11.80
C SER A 80 25.11 1.43 -11.24
N GLN A 81 24.25 0.89 -10.36
CA GLN A 81 23.23 1.68 -9.66
C GLN A 81 23.71 2.15 -8.29
N ASN A 82 23.35 3.38 -7.89
CA ASN A 82 23.59 3.87 -6.53
C ASN A 82 22.49 3.33 -5.61
N ALA A 83 22.78 2.20 -4.95
CA ALA A 83 21.85 1.53 -4.05
C ALA A 83 21.34 2.45 -2.92
N VAL A 84 22.19 3.33 -2.37
CA VAL A 84 21.83 4.26 -1.29
C VAL A 84 20.81 5.28 -1.78
N TYR A 85 21.03 5.87 -2.96
CA TYR A 85 20.08 6.82 -3.55
C TYR A 85 18.74 6.15 -3.88
N MET A 86 18.77 4.93 -4.44
CA MET A 86 17.56 4.16 -4.72
C MET A 86 16.80 3.80 -3.44
N ASP A 87 17.49 3.41 -2.38
CA ASP A 87 16.88 3.15 -1.07
C ASP A 87 16.15 4.39 -0.53
N GLN A 88 16.78 5.56 -0.60
CA GLN A 88 16.16 6.83 -0.18
C GLN A 88 14.91 7.14 -1.01
N GLN A 89 14.98 6.94 -2.32
CA GLN A 89 13.87 7.20 -3.22
C GLN A 89 12.69 6.25 -2.99
N ILE A 90 12.97 4.95 -2.77
CA ILE A 90 11.96 3.95 -2.42
C ILE A 90 11.29 4.32 -1.09
N GLY A 91 12.09 4.58 -0.05
CA GLY A 91 11.58 4.93 1.28
C GLY A 91 10.73 6.20 1.25
N LYS A 92 11.17 7.24 0.54
CA LYS A 92 10.39 8.47 0.34
C LYS A 92 9.06 8.20 -0.38
N THR A 93 9.08 7.39 -1.43
CA THR A 93 7.87 7.07 -2.19
C THR A 93 6.88 6.29 -1.33
N LEU A 94 7.35 5.29 -0.57
CA LEU A 94 6.53 4.51 0.35
C LEU A 94 5.94 5.36 1.49
N SER A 95 6.73 6.26 2.08
CA SER A 95 6.24 7.21 3.09
C SER A 95 5.14 8.10 2.53
N ASN A 96 5.38 8.70 1.36
CA ASN A 96 4.37 9.54 0.70
C ASN A 96 3.09 8.75 0.38
N MET A 97 3.22 7.48 -0.03
CA MET A 97 2.07 6.62 -0.29
C MET A 97 1.27 6.34 0.97
N HIS A 98 1.93 6.07 2.11
CA HIS A 98 1.26 5.89 3.40
C HIS A 98 0.51 7.15 3.84
N ASP A 99 1.18 8.31 3.75
CA ASP A 99 0.61 9.59 4.18
C ASP A 99 -0.55 10.04 3.29
N ALA A 100 -0.55 9.61 2.02
CA ALA A 100 -1.60 9.92 1.07
C ALA A 100 -2.88 9.08 1.25
N ILE A 101 -2.90 8.01 2.08
CA ILE A 101 -4.07 7.13 2.23
C ILE A 101 -5.22 7.88 2.94
N PRO A 102 -6.33 8.23 2.25
CA PRO A 102 -7.41 8.99 2.84
C PRO A 102 -8.34 8.09 3.64
N ARG A 103 -8.24 8.14 4.99
CA ARG A 103 -9.00 7.27 5.92
C ARG A 103 -10.52 7.36 5.79
N ASP A 104 -11.04 8.48 5.31
CA ASP A 104 -12.46 8.78 5.17
C ASP A 104 -13.04 8.39 3.79
N VAL A 105 -12.17 8.18 2.80
CA VAL A 105 -12.57 7.89 1.42
C VAL A 105 -12.33 6.42 1.05
N VAL A 106 -11.27 5.79 1.55
CA VAL A 106 -10.97 4.40 1.20
C VAL A 106 -11.81 3.41 1.99
N THR A 107 -12.30 2.39 1.30
CA THR A 107 -13.07 1.31 1.95
C THR A 107 -12.17 0.39 2.79
N HIS A 108 -10.91 0.20 2.36
CA HIS A 108 -9.98 -0.76 2.96
C HIS A 108 -8.61 -0.15 3.28
N TYR A 109 -8.54 0.75 4.27
CA TYR A 109 -7.28 1.36 4.69
C TYR A 109 -6.16 0.34 4.94
N GLY A 110 -6.47 -0.74 5.69
CA GLY A 110 -5.50 -1.77 6.04
C GLY A 110 -4.87 -2.48 4.84
N LEU A 111 -5.58 -2.56 3.71
CA LEU A 111 -5.04 -3.14 2.49
C LEU A 111 -3.91 -2.26 1.92
N TYR A 112 -4.14 -0.95 1.79
CA TYR A 112 -3.13 -0.02 1.30
C TYR A 112 -1.93 0.08 2.23
N ASP A 113 -2.19 0.16 3.54
CA ASP A 113 -1.14 0.16 4.56
C ASP A 113 -0.28 -1.12 4.47
N ASN A 114 -0.90 -2.29 4.37
CA ASN A 114 -0.18 -3.56 4.20
C ASN A 114 0.71 -3.58 2.95
N PHE A 115 0.27 -3.00 1.83
CA PHE A 115 1.12 -2.88 0.63
C PHE A 115 2.34 -2.01 0.88
N VAL A 116 2.19 -0.90 1.59
CA VAL A 116 3.32 -0.04 1.97
C VAL A 116 4.27 -0.78 2.91
N GLN A 117 3.75 -1.44 3.95
CA GLN A 117 4.55 -2.23 4.90
C GLN A 117 5.32 -3.36 4.20
N MET A 118 4.67 -4.04 3.24
CA MET A 118 5.33 -5.07 2.44
C MET A 118 6.46 -4.47 1.59
N GLY A 119 6.26 -3.30 0.99
CA GLY A 119 7.31 -2.59 0.26
C GLY A 119 8.52 -2.25 1.15
N LEU A 120 8.28 -1.76 2.36
CA LEU A 120 9.33 -1.46 3.34
C LEU A 120 10.09 -2.72 3.77
N SER A 121 9.36 -3.81 4.04
CA SER A 121 9.95 -5.10 4.41
C SER A 121 10.82 -5.69 3.28
N LEU A 122 10.36 -5.57 2.03
CA LEU A 122 11.13 -5.99 0.86
C LEU A 122 12.40 -5.14 0.68
N GLN A 123 12.30 -3.82 0.87
CA GLN A 123 13.46 -2.93 0.84
C GLN A 123 14.51 -3.35 1.89
N GLN A 124 14.08 -3.54 3.14
CA GLN A 124 14.95 -3.96 4.23
C GLN A 124 15.60 -5.32 3.95
N SER A 125 14.83 -6.28 3.42
CA SER A 125 15.33 -7.60 3.05
C SER A 125 16.42 -7.51 1.97
N LYS A 126 16.24 -6.65 0.96
CA LYS A 126 17.26 -6.41 -0.07
C LYS A 126 18.51 -5.74 0.48
N GLN A 127 18.38 -4.80 1.42
CA GLN A 127 19.53 -4.20 2.11
C GLN A 127 20.34 -5.26 2.87
N GLN A 128 19.66 -6.13 3.61
CA GLN A 128 20.30 -7.23 4.35
C GLN A 128 21.01 -8.19 3.40
N LEU A 129 20.39 -8.57 2.28
CA LEU A 129 21.01 -9.44 1.26
C LEU A 129 22.30 -8.84 0.70
N ARG A 130 22.34 -7.53 0.41
CA ARG A 130 23.58 -6.86 -0.01
C ARG A 130 24.67 -6.96 1.05
N GLY A 131 24.33 -6.65 2.31
CA GLY A 131 25.29 -6.76 3.41
C GLY A 131 25.84 -8.18 3.60
N LEU A 132 25.01 -9.21 3.41
CA LEU A 132 25.44 -10.61 3.46
C LEU A 132 26.37 -10.97 2.29
N GLN A 133 26.10 -10.48 1.08
CA GLN A 133 26.97 -10.69 -0.08
C GLN A 133 28.35 -10.05 0.13
N ASP A 134 28.39 -8.84 0.67
CA ASP A 134 29.65 -8.15 0.99
C ASP A 134 30.45 -8.89 2.09
N ALA A 135 29.75 -9.39 3.12
CA ALA A 135 30.37 -10.22 4.16
C ALA A 135 30.94 -11.52 3.58
N GLN A 136 30.19 -12.20 2.70
CA GLN A 136 30.64 -13.44 2.05
C GLN A 136 31.88 -13.20 1.19
N ARG A 137 31.93 -12.09 0.45
CA ARG A 137 33.11 -11.70 -0.33
C ARG A 137 34.33 -11.45 0.57
N THR A 138 34.13 -10.72 1.66
CA THR A 138 35.20 -10.45 2.65
C THR A 138 35.75 -11.74 3.25
N ILE A 139 34.87 -12.71 3.58
CA ILE A 139 35.28 -14.02 4.09
C ILE A 139 36.12 -14.79 3.06
N ALA A 140 35.73 -14.76 1.78
CA ALA A 140 36.49 -15.41 0.72
C ALA A 140 37.89 -14.79 0.58
N GLU A 141 37.99 -13.46 0.56
CA GLU A 141 39.27 -12.73 0.50
C GLU A 141 40.17 -13.02 1.72
N LEU A 142 39.59 -13.06 2.92
CA LEU A 142 40.32 -13.41 4.14
C LEU A 142 40.82 -14.86 4.12
N LYS A 143 39.99 -15.79 3.64
CA LYS A 143 40.39 -17.21 3.52
C LYS A 143 41.56 -17.39 2.56
N GLU A 144 41.54 -16.68 1.43
CA GLU A 144 42.65 -16.68 0.47
C GLU A 144 43.93 -16.12 1.10
N LYS A 145 43.85 -15.00 1.81
CA LYS A 145 45.01 -14.43 2.55
C LYS A 145 45.56 -15.36 3.62
N VAL A 146 44.69 -16.03 4.37
CA VAL A 146 45.11 -17.03 5.38
C VAL A 146 45.87 -18.16 4.70
N GLN A 147 45.35 -18.69 3.60
CA GLN A 147 46.00 -19.78 2.86
C GLN A 147 47.36 -19.37 2.29
N ASP A 148 47.46 -18.15 1.75
CA ASP A 148 48.72 -17.60 1.25
C ASP A 148 49.74 -17.41 2.39
N LEU A 149 49.33 -16.79 3.51
CA LEU A 149 50.20 -16.59 4.68
C LEU A 149 50.66 -17.92 5.29
N THR A 150 49.78 -18.93 5.38
CA THR A 150 50.17 -20.27 5.82
C THR A 150 51.21 -20.87 4.89
N SER A 151 51.02 -20.75 3.58
CA SER A 151 51.99 -21.24 2.58
C SER A 151 53.34 -20.52 2.67
N GLN A 152 53.34 -19.22 2.96
CA GLN A 152 54.55 -18.44 3.18
C GLN A 152 55.26 -18.85 4.47
N LEU A 153 54.51 -19.09 5.54
CA LEU A 153 55.05 -19.56 6.82
C LEU A 153 55.71 -20.93 6.67
N ASP A 154 55.06 -21.89 6.02
CA ASP A 154 55.60 -23.24 5.78
C ASP A 154 56.93 -23.17 4.99
N ARG A 155 57.00 -22.27 4.00
CA ARG A 155 58.24 -22.02 3.24
C ARG A 155 59.34 -21.42 4.11
N ALA A 156 59.01 -20.44 4.95
CA ALA A 156 59.96 -19.79 5.84
C ALA A 156 60.49 -20.76 6.91
N GLU A 157 59.63 -21.60 7.49
CA GLU A 157 60.02 -22.65 8.42
C GLU A 157 60.94 -23.68 7.75
N SER A 158 60.57 -24.15 6.56
CA SER A 158 61.39 -25.08 5.78
C SER A 158 62.78 -24.50 5.46
N GLN A 159 62.86 -23.22 5.12
CA GLN A 159 64.13 -22.52 4.90
C GLN A 159 64.95 -22.41 6.19
N SER A 160 64.33 -22.04 7.31
CA SER A 160 64.98 -21.95 8.62
C SER A 160 65.55 -23.30 9.06
N GLU A 161 64.81 -24.39 8.89
CA GLU A 161 65.30 -25.74 9.15
C GLU A 161 66.48 -26.12 8.27
N TYR A 162 66.41 -25.79 6.97
CA TYR A 162 67.51 -26.02 6.03
C TYR A 162 68.80 -25.32 6.48
N TYR A 163 68.72 -24.04 6.88
CA TYR A 163 69.87 -23.30 7.40
C TYR A 163 70.40 -23.86 8.73
N LYS A 164 69.53 -24.28 9.65
CA LYS A 164 69.96 -24.94 10.90
C LYS A 164 70.74 -26.22 10.66
N ARG A 165 70.32 -27.03 9.67
CA ARG A 165 71.03 -28.26 9.29
C ARG A 165 72.40 -27.95 8.69
N LEU A 166 72.50 -26.91 7.86
CA LEU A 166 73.79 -26.44 7.32
C LEU A 166 74.72 -25.95 8.44
N SER A 167 74.24 -25.11 9.35
CA SER A 167 75.07 -24.59 10.44
C SER A 167 75.53 -25.68 11.42
N GLY A 168 74.68 -26.66 11.71
CA GLY A 168 75.01 -27.81 12.56
C GLY A 168 75.94 -28.83 11.89
N SER A 169 76.12 -28.76 10.57
CA SER A 169 77.02 -29.62 9.81
C SER A 169 78.46 -29.09 9.69
N THR A 170 78.75 -27.91 10.24
CA THR A 170 80.11 -27.36 10.28
C THR A 170 80.88 -28.04 11.42
N PRO A 171 81.86 -28.93 11.15
CA PRO A 171 82.73 -29.47 12.19
C PRO A 171 83.62 -28.32 12.67
N GLY A 172 83.80 -28.24 13.99
CA GLY A 172 84.70 -27.28 14.61
C GLY A 172 86.07 -27.26 13.93
N ARG A 173 86.55 -26.05 13.66
CA ARG A 173 87.97 -25.76 13.51
C ARG A 173 88.57 -25.47 14.87
#